data_AF-A0A2K3V107-F1
#
_entry.id   AF-A0A2K3V107-F1
#
_cell.length_a   1.000
_cell.length_b   1.000
_cell.length_c   1.000
_cell.angle_alpha   90.00
_cell.angle_beta   90.00
_cell.angle_gamma   90.00
#
_symmetry.space_group_name_H-M   'P 1'
#
loop_
_entity.id
_entity.type
_entity.pdbx_description
1 polymer ?
#
loop_
_entity_poly.entity_id
_entity_poly.type
_entity_poly.pdbx_seq_one_letter_code
_entity_poly.pdbx_strand_id
1 'polypeptide(L)'
;MGKRVSMALVLILSGQVSAQERGFDPRLAVTLTTMSGKVVEIRGPEIITGADADLDYRWGPPTVQANRTGKFVAVHYSGNKAPWWASEVYLVRPDGRVDRLRNDAVFKVTWTVDGSYLIGFGDNTLTIWNVSGGLRQVAFQDIRAFNYSSKNEICLNLAWYSPTTGQPSRTTEVHLAVPSLTRIFEKDTDGQQTCEAP
;
A
#
# COMPACT_ATOMS: atom_id res chain seq x y z
N MET A 1 -16.04 19.38 74.77
CA MET A 1 -15.06 19.29 73.66
C MET A 1 -15.72 18.62 72.46
N GLY A 2 -16.37 19.38 71.59
CA GLY A 2 -17.03 18.87 70.38
C GLY A 2 -16.11 18.99 69.17
N LYS A 3 -15.80 17.86 68.51
CA LYS A 3 -14.93 17.82 67.33
C LYS A 3 -15.67 18.38 66.10
N ARG A 4 -15.07 19.37 65.44
CA ARG A 4 -15.47 19.88 64.13
C ARG A 4 -15.17 18.82 63.08
N VAL A 5 -16.16 18.44 62.28
CA VAL A 5 -15.97 17.62 61.06
C VAL A 5 -15.76 18.60 59.91
N SER A 6 -14.53 18.66 59.37
CA SER A 6 -14.26 19.38 58.12
C SER A 6 -14.76 18.55 56.94
N MET A 7 -15.67 19.13 56.18
CA MET A 7 -16.20 18.57 54.93
C MET A 7 -15.22 18.95 53.81
N ALA A 8 -14.43 17.99 53.32
CA ALA A 8 -13.56 18.20 52.17
C ALA A 8 -14.39 18.08 50.89
N LEU A 9 -14.52 19.20 50.16
CA LEU A 9 -15.12 19.26 48.84
C LEU A 9 -14.14 18.69 47.81
N VAL A 10 -14.42 17.51 47.27
CA VAL A 10 -13.64 16.93 46.16
C VAL A 10 -14.16 17.53 44.85
N LEU A 11 -13.40 18.48 44.29
CA LEU A 11 -13.59 18.96 42.92
C LEU A 11 -13.03 17.91 41.96
N ILE A 12 -13.91 17.16 41.31
CA ILE A 12 -13.53 16.28 40.21
C ILE A 12 -13.34 17.17 38.97
N LEU A 13 -12.08 17.49 38.66
CA LEU A 13 -11.68 18.02 37.36
C LEU A 13 -11.91 16.92 36.32
N SER A 14 -13.06 16.95 35.64
CA SER A 14 -13.30 16.16 34.43
C SER A 14 -12.43 16.72 33.31
N GLY A 15 -11.19 16.24 33.21
CA GLY A 15 -10.39 16.42 32.01
C GLY A 15 -11.08 15.73 30.85
N GLN A 16 -11.70 16.50 29.96
CA GLN A 16 -12.14 15.97 28.67
C GLN A 16 -10.90 15.73 27.82
N VAL A 17 -10.38 14.51 27.86
CA VAL A 17 -9.54 14.02 26.78
C VAL A 17 -10.47 13.85 25.60
N SER A 18 -10.46 14.80 24.66
CA SER A 18 -11.16 14.65 23.39
C SER A 18 -10.56 13.45 22.66
N ALA A 19 -11.26 12.32 22.64
CA ALA A 19 -10.87 11.19 21.83
C ALA A 19 -11.04 11.61 20.36
N GLN A 20 -9.94 11.56 19.58
CA GLN A 20 -10.02 11.74 18.14
C GLN A 20 -11.00 10.70 17.56
N GLU A 21 -12.07 11.18 16.93
CA GLU A 21 -13.03 10.31 16.27
C GLU A 21 -12.38 9.70 15.02
N ARG A 22 -12.60 8.41 14.78
CA ARG A 22 -12.19 7.74 13.54
C ARG A 22 -13.41 7.58 12.63
N GLY A 23 -13.23 7.85 11.35
CA GLY A 23 -14.28 7.75 10.35
C GLY A 23 -13.75 7.41 8.97
N PHE A 24 -14.61 7.56 7.96
CA PHE A 24 -14.28 7.36 6.55
C PHE A 24 -14.52 8.66 5.79
N ASP A 25 -13.68 8.96 4.81
CA ASP A 25 -13.92 10.05 3.87
C ASP A 25 -14.79 9.52 2.71
N PRO A 26 -16.03 10.01 2.53
CA PRO A 26 -16.89 9.58 1.43
C PRO A 26 -16.27 9.78 0.04
N ARG A 27 -15.30 10.68 -0.12
CA ARG A 27 -14.58 10.90 -1.38
C ARG A 27 -13.62 9.77 -1.74
N LEU A 28 -13.25 8.94 -0.77
CA LEU A 28 -12.43 7.74 -0.95
C LEU A 28 -13.29 6.50 -1.21
N ALA A 29 -14.61 6.59 -1.08
CA ALA A 29 -15.49 5.47 -1.35
C ALA A 29 -15.48 5.09 -2.83
N VAL A 30 -15.39 3.79 -3.12
CA VAL A 30 -15.47 3.23 -4.47
C VAL A 30 -16.65 2.29 -4.54
N THR A 31 -17.56 2.56 -5.46
CA THR A 31 -18.69 1.68 -5.79
C THR A 31 -18.43 1.01 -7.13
N LEU A 32 -18.60 -0.31 -7.18
CA LEU A 32 -18.37 -1.10 -8.38
C LEU A 32 -19.38 -2.23 -8.50
N THR A 33 -19.68 -2.61 -9.73
CA THR A 33 -20.51 -3.77 -10.04
C THR A 33 -19.61 -4.91 -10.50
N THR A 34 -19.63 -6.03 -9.78
CA THR A 34 -18.84 -7.20 -10.15
C THR A 34 -19.35 -7.80 -11.46
N MET A 35 -18.55 -8.66 -12.07
CA MET A 35 -18.95 -9.42 -13.26
C MET A 35 -20.20 -10.29 -13.02
N SER A 36 -20.52 -10.65 -11.77
CA SER A 36 -21.76 -11.36 -11.42
C SER A 36 -22.97 -10.42 -11.23
N GLY A 37 -22.82 -9.11 -11.48
CA GLY A 37 -23.85 -8.10 -11.28
C GLY A 37 -24.02 -7.61 -9.84
N LYS A 38 -23.16 -8.02 -8.90
CA LYS A 38 -23.26 -7.61 -7.50
C LYS A 38 -22.64 -6.22 -7.31
N VAL A 39 -23.38 -5.31 -6.69
CA VAL A 39 -22.85 -3.99 -6.30
C VAL A 39 -22.07 -4.13 -4.99
N VAL A 40 -20.86 -3.59 -4.97
CA VAL A 40 -19.95 -3.60 -3.84
C VAL A 40 -19.47 -2.18 -3.58
N GLU A 41 -19.49 -1.77 -2.31
CA GLU A 41 -18.95 -0.49 -1.85
C GLU A 41 -17.70 -0.75 -1.00
N ILE A 42 -16.63 -0.02 -1.32
CA ILE A 42 -15.38 0.00 -0.56
C ILE A 42 -15.26 1.40 0.03
N ARG A 43 -15.39 1.54 1.34
CA ARG A 43 -15.36 2.85 2.03
C ARG A 43 -13.97 3.51 2.02
N GLY A 44 -12.94 2.76 1.67
CA GLY A 44 -11.55 3.19 1.73
C GLY A 44 -10.96 3.13 3.14
N PRO A 45 -9.76 3.70 3.32
CA PRO A 45 -9.04 3.71 4.59
C PRO A 45 -9.74 4.54 5.66
N GLU A 46 -9.56 4.14 6.93
CA GLU A 46 -9.99 4.97 8.06
C GLU A 46 -9.14 6.24 8.16
N ILE A 47 -9.80 7.35 8.48
CA ILE A 47 -9.20 8.67 8.71
C ILE A 47 -9.57 9.17 10.11
N ILE A 48 -8.73 10.06 10.65
CA ILE A 48 -9.08 10.82 11.86
C ILE A 48 -10.02 11.96 11.44
N THR A 49 -11.19 12.02 12.05
CA THR A 49 -12.21 13.05 11.78
C THR A 49 -12.19 14.11 12.88
N GLY A 50 -12.11 15.38 12.48
CA GLY A 50 -12.19 16.54 13.40
C GLY A 50 -10.83 17.09 13.85
N ALA A 51 -10.49 18.28 13.34
CA ALA A 51 -9.43 19.20 13.78
C ALA A 51 -7.96 18.70 13.74
N ASP A 52 -7.45 18.46 12.53
CA ASP A 52 -6.28 19.12 11.90
C ASP A 52 -6.04 18.43 10.54
N ALA A 53 -7.06 18.51 9.66
CA ALA A 53 -7.08 17.79 8.38
C ALA A 53 -6.00 18.28 7.39
N ASP A 54 -5.29 19.36 7.73
CA ASP A 54 -4.37 20.05 6.83
C ASP A 54 -2.89 19.67 6.98
N LEU A 55 -2.47 18.93 8.01
CA LEU A 55 -1.02 18.70 8.22
C LEU A 55 -0.50 17.25 8.13
N ASP A 56 -1.28 16.19 8.40
CA ASP A 56 -0.66 14.85 8.55
C ASP A 56 -1.28 13.69 7.75
N TYR A 57 -2.44 13.85 7.09
CA TYR A 57 -3.13 12.72 6.46
C TYR A 57 -3.89 13.10 5.20
N ARG A 58 -3.31 12.86 4.02
CA ARG A 58 -4.02 13.04 2.73
C ARG A 58 -3.89 11.79 1.88
N TRP A 59 -4.97 11.02 1.80
CA TRP A 59 -5.14 10.00 0.78
C TRP A 59 -5.40 10.67 -0.57
N GLY A 60 -4.68 10.20 -1.58
CA GLY A 60 -4.99 10.51 -2.97
C GLY A 60 -6.26 9.78 -3.43
N PRO A 61 -6.78 10.13 -4.61
CA PRO A 61 -7.87 9.39 -5.22
C PRO A 61 -7.46 7.92 -5.43
N PRO A 62 -8.35 6.95 -5.15
CA PRO A 62 -8.03 5.55 -5.36
C PRO A 62 -7.81 5.24 -6.84
N THR A 63 -6.87 4.34 -7.11
CA THR A 63 -6.76 3.71 -8.43
C THR A 63 -7.58 2.42 -8.43
N VAL A 64 -8.35 2.21 -9.50
CA VAL A 64 -9.21 1.04 -9.66
C VAL A 64 -8.79 0.32 -10.93
N GLN A 65 -8.31 -0.92 -10.79
CA GLN A 65 -7.76 -1.69 -11.90
C GLN A 65 -8.37 -3.09 -11.93
N ALA A 66 -9.15 -3.39 -12.96
CA ALA A 66 -9.59 -4.75 -13.22
C ALA A 66 -8.46 -5.58 -13.82
N ASN A 67 -8.41 -6.87 -13.49
CA ASN A 67 -7.55 -7.80 -14.23
C ASN A 67 -8.07 -7.97 -15.67
N ARG A 68 -7.28 -8.58 -16.56
CA ARG A 68 -7.62 -8.71 -17.99
C ARG A 68 -9.02 -9.29 -18.27
N THR A 69 -9.51 -10.17 -17.42
CA THR A 69 -10.82 -10.82 -17.58
C THR A 69 -11.98 -10.02 -16.97
N GLY A 70 -11.72 -8.96 -16.20
CA GLY A 70 -12.72 -8.23 -15.43
C GLY A 70 -13.22 -8.95 -14.17
N LYS A 71 -12.78 -10.18 -13.92
CA LYS A 71 -13.24 -11.00 -12.78
C LYS A 71 -12.80 -10.46 -11.42
N PHE A 72 -11.59 -9.94 -11.36
CA PHE A 72 -11.00 -9.39 -10.14
C PHE A 72 -10.70 -7.91 -10.34
N VAL A 73 -10.91 -7.11 -9.30
CA VAL A 73 -10.61 -5.67 -9.31
C VAL A 73 -9.74 -5.35 -8.12
N ALA A 74 -8.61 -4.71 -8.38
CA ALA A 74 -7.77 -4.12 -7.34
C ALA A 74 -8.19 -2.66 -7.14
N VAL A 75 -8.38 -2.26 -5.88
CA VAL A 75 -8.55 -0.86 -5.50
C VAL A 75 -7.38 -0.49 -4.61
N HIS A 76 -6.56 0.44 -5.06
CA HIS A 76 -5.34 0.85 -4.38
C HIS A 76 -5.44 2.31 -3.96
N TYR A 77 -5.28 2.52 -2.66
CA TYR A 77 -5.16 3.81 -2.02
C TYR A 77 -3.70 4.08 -1.73
N SER A 78 -3.27 5.30 -2.03
CA SER A 78 -1.96 5.83 -1.64
C SER A 78 -2.15 7.22 -1.06
N GLY A 79 -1.45 7.53 0.02
CA GLY A 79 -1.57 8.82 0.68
C GLY A 79 -0.29 9.21 1.40
N ASN A 80 -0.17 10.51 1.69
CA ASN A 80 0.84 11.00 2.61
C ASN A 80 0.30 10.86 4.03
N LYS A 81 0.97 10.04 4.84
CA LYS A 81 0.71 9.86 6.27
C LYS A 81 1.99 10.24 7.00
N ALA A 82 2.17 11.50 7.33
CA ALA A 82 3.43 11.95 7.93
C ALA A 82 3.84 11.06 9.13
N PRO A 83 5.11 10.64 9.23
CA PRO A 83 6.25 10.97 8.36
C PRO A 83 6.44 10.02 7.14
N TRP A 84 5.49 9.12 6.88
CA TRP A 84 5.57 8.06 5.87
C TRP A 84 4.55 8.24 4.73
N TRP A 85 4.64 7.38 3.74
CA TRP A 85 3.54 7.14 2.84
C TRP A 85 2.64 6.04 3.44
N ALA A 86 1.35 6.16 3.23
CA ALA A 86 0.39 5.12 3.55
C ALA A 86 -0.13 4.51 2.26
N SER A 87 -0.37 3.21 2.30
CA SER A 87 -1.05 2.51 1.23
C SER A 87 -1.96 1.43 1.77
N GLU A 88 -3.10 1.25 1.09
CA GLU A 88 -3.99 0.13 1.30
C GLU A 88 -4.42 -0.43 -0.05
N VAL A 89 -4.42 -1.75 -0.18
CA VAL A 89 -4.84 -2.45 -1.40
C VAL A 89 -5.99 -3.38 -1.06
N TYR A 90 -7.08 -3.28 -1.81
CA TYR A 90 -8.24 -4.15 -1.71
C TYR A 90 -8.40 -4.98 -2.97
N LEU A 91 -8.74 -6.25 -2.80
CA LEU A 91 -9.09 -7.17 -3.87
C LEU A 91 -10.60 -7.44 -3.82
N VAL A 92 -11.31 -7.00 -4.85
CA VAL A 92 -12.69 -7.39 -5.10
C VAL A 92 -12.71 -8.65 -5.93
N ARG A 93 -13.52 -9.61 -5.47
CA ARG A 93 -13.71 -10.91 -6.12
C ARG A 93 -15.00 -10.95 -6.93
N PRO A 94 -15.13 -11.93 -7.85
CA PRO A 94 -16.34 -12.09 -8.67
C PRO A 94 -17.63 -12.21 -7.86
N ASP A 95 -17.56 -12.85 -6.69
CA ASP A 95 -18.68 -13.05 -5.75
C ASP A 95 -18.99 -11.81 -4.89
N GLY A 96 -18.27 -10.71 -5.12
CA GLY A 96 -18.37 -9.46 -4.39
C GLY A 96 -17.83 -9.51 -2.96
N ARG A 97 -17.01 -10.50 -2.62
CA ARG A 97 -16.15 -10.40 -1.43
C ARG A 97 -15.06 -9.36 -1.67
N VAL A 98 -14.74 -8.59 -0.63
CA VAL A 98 -13.64 -7.62 -0.61
C VAL A 98 -12.63 -8.07 0.42
N ASP A 99 -11.40 -8.34 -0.02
CA ASP A 99 -10.29 -8.66 0.86
C ASP A 99 -9.36 -7.45 0.93
N ARG A 100 -9.02 -6.97 2.14
CA ARG A 100 -7.85 -6.10 2.31
C ARG A 100 -6.59 -6.95 2.22
N LEU A 101 -5.72 -6.62 1.27
CA LEU A 101 -4.48 -7.33 1.06
C LEU A 101 -3.44 -6.92 2.13
N ARG A 102 -2.68 -7.90 2.63
CA ARG A 102 -1.64 -7.67 3.63
C ARG A 102 -0.32 -7.26 2.95
N ASN A 103 0.58 -6.62 3.70
CA ASN A 103 1.86 -6.10 3.20
C ASN A 103 1.66 -5.16 2.00
N ASP A 104 0.67 -4.30 2.14
CA ASP A 104 0.15 -3.33 1.18
C ASP A 104 0.92 -2.00 1.19
N ALA A 105 2.09 -1.94 1.82
CA ALA A 105 3.05 -0.86 1.62
C ALA A 105 3.61 -0.96 0.18
N VAL A 106 2.81 -0.53 -0.80
CA VAL A 106 3.18 -0.38 -2.22
C VAL A 106 2.70 0.97 -2.78
N PHE A 107 3.50 1.64 -3.59
CA PHE A 107 3.11 2.89 -4.25
C PHE A 107 2.49 2.65 -5.63
N LYS A 108 2.60 1.43 -6.19
CA LYS A 108 1.95 1.04 -7.45
C LYS A 108 1.56 -0.42 -7.43
N VAL A 109 0.46 -0.75 -8.09
CA VAL A 109 0.04 -2.12 -8.37
C VAL A 109 -0.13 -2.37 -9.87
N THR A 110 0.08 -3.61 -10.31
CA THR A 110 -0.17 -4.05 -11.69
C THR A 110 -0.58 -5.52 -11.72
N TRP A 111 -1.42 -5.89 -12.68
CA TRP A 111 -1.87 -7.26 -12.87
C TRP A 111 -0.91 -8.05 -13.75
N THR A 112 -0.72 -9.33 -13.43
CA THR A 112 -0.11 -10.26 -14.39
C THR A 112 -1.00 -10.43 -15.62
N VAL A 113 -0.40 -10.80 -16.76
CA VAL A 113 -1.15 -10.95 -18.03
C VAL A 113 -2.26 -11.98 -17.94
N ASP A 114 -2.03 -13.06 -17.19
CA ASP A 114 -3.01 -14.11 -16.93
C ASP A 114 -4.07 -13.72 -15.89
N GLY A 115 -3.86 -12.60 -15.17
CA GLY A 115 -4.76 -12.07 -14.15
C GLY A 115 -4.80 -12.90 -12.86
N SER A 116 -3.90 -13.87 -12.68
CA SER A 116 -3.84 -14.75 -11.51
C SER A 116 -3.14 -14.09 -10.32
N TYR A 117 -2.35 -13.04 -10.57
CA TYR A 117 -1.57 -12.35 -9.55
C TYR A 117 -1.66 -10.83 -9.69
N LEU A 118 -1.69 -10.15 -8.55
CA LEU A 118 -1.44 -8.72 -8.45
C LEU A 118 -0.01 -8.52 -7.95
N ILE A 119 0.76 -7.69 -8.63
CA ILE A 119 2.11 -7.30 -8.26
C ILE A 119 2.05 -5.90 -7.65
N GLY A 120 2.68 -5.69 -6.51
CA GLY A 120 2.80 -4.40 -5.86
C GLY A 120 4.25 -3.99 -5.68
N PHE A 121 4.56 -2.75 -6.06
CA PHE A 121 5.89 -2.16 -5.99
C PHE A 121 5.92 -1.12 -4.86
N GLY A 122 6.80 -1.31 -3.88
CA GLY A 122 7.15 -0.33 -2.86
C GLY A 122 8.59 0.15 -3.03
N ASP A 123 9.01 1.13 -2.22
CA ASP A 123 10.35 1.75 -2.35
C ASP A 123 11.49 0.74 -2.28
N ASN A 124 11.31 -0.30 -1.47
CA ASN A 124 12.31 -1.33 -1.23
C ASN A 124 11.69 -2.73 -1.13
N THR A 125 10.42 -2.88 -1.47
CA THR A 125 9.74 -4.17 -1.43
C THR A 125 8.99 -4.45 -2.72
N LEU A 126 8.95 -5.72 -3.07
CA LEU A 126 8.12 -6.24 -4.15
C LEU A 126 7.21 -7.31 -3.58
N THR A 127 5.91 -7.13 -3.77
CA THR A 127 4.87 -8.02 -3.24
C THR A 127 4.08 -8.66 -4.38
N ILE A 128 3.76 -9.94 -4.27
CA ILE A 128 2.88 -10.67 -5.18
C ILE A 128 1.74 -11.30 -4.38
N TRP A 129 0.52 -10.90 -4.71
CA TRP A 129 -0.70 -11.51 -4.18
C TRP A 129 -1.30 -12.46 -5.22
N ASN A 130 -1.50 -13.71 -4.85
CA ASN A 130 -2.28 -14.66 -5.64
C ASN A 130 -3.77 -14.45 -5.33
N VAL A 131 -4.60 -14.36 -6.36
CA VAL A 131 -6.05 -14.13 -6.20
C VAL A 131 -6.75 -15.21 -5.35
N SER A 132 -6.20 -16.41 -5.24
CA SER A 132 -6.69 -17.50 -4.39
C SER A 132 -6.25 -17.42 -2.92
N GLY A 133 -5.48 -16.40 -2.52
CA GLY A 133 -5.13 -16.11 -1.11
C GLY A 133 -3.67 -16.33 -0.70
N GLY A 134 -2.74 -16.39 -1.66
CA GLY A 134 -1.30 -16.50 -1.39
C GLY A 134 -0.59 -15.15 -1.39
N LEU A 135 0.50 -15.04 -0.65
CA LEU A 135 1.36 -13.85 -0.56
C LEU A 135 2.83 -14.26 -0.71
N ARG A 136 3.57 -13.53 -1.54
CA ARG A 136 5.03 -13.57 -1.60
C ARG A 136 5.57 -12.16 -1.55
N GLN A 137 6.67 -11.95 -0.84
CA GLN A 137 7.31 -10.65 -0.76
C GLN A 137 8.83 -10.83 -0.71
N VAL A 138 9.54 -9.91 -1.34
CA VAL A 138 10.99 -9.80 -1.25
C VAL A 138 11.36 -8.34 -0.98
N ALA A 139 12.43 -8.15 -0.21
CA ALA A 139 12.99 -6.84 0.09
C ALA A 139 14.29 -6.63 -0.69
N PHE A 140 14.51 -5.40 -1.10
CA PHE A 140 15.73 -4.90 -1.73
C PHE A 140 16.26 -3.71 -0.93
N GLN A 141 17.45 -3.22 -1.27
CA GLN A 141 17.98 -2.03 -0.62
C GLN A 141 17.18 -0.78 -1.03
N ASP A 142 17.01 -0.60 -2.34
CA ASP A 142 16.34 0.56 -2.94
C ASP A 142 15.97 0.25 -4.39
N ILE A 143 14.68 0.27 -4.72
CA ILE A 143 14.16 0.06 -6.07
C ILE A 143 13.98 1.43 -6.73
N ARG A 144 14.78 1.71 -7.76
CA ARG A 144 14.76 3.00 -8.47
C ARG A 144 13.87 3.03 -9.69
N ALA A 145 13.78 1.91 -10.39
CA ALA A 145 12.89 1.73 -11.53
C ALA A 145 12.42 0.29 -11.58
N PHE A 146 11.26 0.08 -12.19
CA PHE A 146 10.70 -1.25 -12.35
C PHE A 146 9.77 -1.30 -13.55
N ASN A 147 9.69 -2.50 -14.14
CA ASN A 147 8.72 -2.82 -15.17
C ASN A 147 8.32 -4.29 -15.05
N TYR A 148 7.07 -4.58 -15.39
CA TYR A 148 6.57 -5.94 -15.54
C TYR A 148 6.31 -6.20 -17.02
N SER A 149 6.92 -7.27 -17.55
CA SER A 149 6.79 -7.63 -18.97
C SER A 149 5.74 -8.71 -19.19
N SER A 150 5.25 -8.81 -20.43
CA SER A 150 4.32 -9.86 -20.86
C SER A 150 4.90 -11.28 -20.82
N LYS A 151 6.20 -11.43 -20.56
CA LYS A 151 6.90 -12.71 -20.41
C LYS A 151 6.88 -13.26 -18.97
N ASN A 152 6.03 -12.71 -18.09
CA ASN A 152 5.98 -13.05 -16.66
C ASN A 152 7.31 -12.79 -15.93
N GLU A 153 7.90 -11.65 -16.22
CA GLU A 153 9.19 -11.23 -15.69
C GLU A 153 9.09 -9.80 -15.17
N ILE A 154 9.74 -9.56 -14.02
CA ILE A 154 9.84 -8.24 -13.41
C ILE A 154 11.30 -7.78 -13.56
N CYS A 155 11.51 -6.67 -14.25
CA CYS A 155 12.80 -5.99 -14.33
C CYS A 155 12.84 -4.91 -13.25
N LEU A 156 13.90 -4.87 -12.44
CA LEU A 156 14.15 -3.86 -11.42
C LEU A 156 15.52 -3.22 -11.64
N ASN A 157 15.63 -1.90 -11.49
CA ASN A 157 16.92 -1.24 -11.23
C ASN A 157 17.05 -0.99 -9.73
N LEU A 158 18.09 -1.57 -9.14
CA LEU A 158 18.40 -1.46 -7.71
C LEU A 158 19.56 -0.50 -7.51
N ALA A 159 19.43 0.47 -6.60
CA ALA A 159 20.55 1.30 -6.18
C ALA A 159 21.27 0.68 -4.98
N TRP A 160 22.59 0.59 -5.08
CA TRP A 160 23.46 0.21 -3.98
C TRP A 160 24.16 1.45 -3.45
N TYR A 161 24.31 1.53 -2.13
CA TYR A 161 24.92 2.68 -1.49
C TYR A 161 26.29 2.35 -0.92
N SER A 162 27.22 3.28 -1.12
CA SER A 162 28.52 3.23 -0.46
C SER A 162 28.32 3.37 1.06
N PRO A 163 28.81 2.44 1.88
CA PRO A 163 28.70 2.54 3.33
C PRO A 163 29.50 3.73 3.89
N THR A 164 30.47 4.25 3.15
CA THR A 164 31.31 5.37 3.58
C THR A 164 30.68 6.72 3.27
N THR A 165 30.08 6.89 2.08
CA THR A 165 29.55 8.19 1.63
C THR A 165 28.04 8.30 1.74
N GLY A 166 27.33 7.17 1.89
CA GLY A 166 25.87 7.12 1.84
C GLY A 166 25.29 7.50 0.47
N GLN A 167 26.14 7.62 -0.56
CA GLN A 167 25.73 7.93 -1.93
C GLN A 167 25.58 6.65 -2.76
N PRO A 168 24.75 6.66 -3.82
CA PRO A 168 24.68 5.55 -4.76
C PRO A 168 26.08 5.25 -5.33
N SER A 169 26.54 4.02 -5.15
CA SER A 169 27.84 3.54 -5.62
C SER A 169 27.74 2.77 -6.93
N ARG A 170 26.61 2.09 -7.18
CA ARG A 170 26.29 1.41 -8.43
C ARG A 170 24.79 1.16 -8.55
N THR A 171 24.33 0.93 -9.77
CA THR A 171 22.95 0.50 -10.07
C THR A 171 22.99 -0.86 -10.73
N THR A 172 22.10 -1.76 -10.33
CA THR A 172 22.05 -3.12 -10.88
C THR A 172 20.68 -3.39 -11.45
N GLU A 173 20.64 -3.88 -12.69
CA GLU A 173 19.45 -4.45 -13.30
C GLU A 173 19.27 -5.89 -12.80
N VAL A 174 18.09 -6.20 -12.27
CA VAL A 174 17.72 -7.52 -11.78
C VAL A 174 16.41 -7.94 -12.42
N HIS A 175 16.36 -9.16 -12.96
CA HIS A 175 15.12 -9.75 -13.43
C HIS A 175 14.68 -10.88 -12.53
N LEU A 176 13.38 -10.91 -12.25
CA LEU A 176 12.73 -11.89 -11.38
C LEU A 176 11.62 -12.61 -12.13
N ALA A 177 11.56 -13.93 -11.96
CA ALA A 177 10.47 -14.75 -12.48
C ALA A 177 9.18 -14.54 -11.67
N VAL A 178 8.04 -14.43 -12.34
CA VAL A 178 6.72 -14.41 -11.73
C VAL A 178 6.10 -15.81 -11.82
N PRO A 179 5.49 -16.35 -10.74
CA PRO A 179 5.24 -15.70 -9.45
C PRO A 179 6.29 -16.01 -8.37
N SER A 180 7.37 -16.72 -8.69
CA SER A 180 8.29 -17.26 -7.67
C SER A 180 9.17 -16.20 -7.01
N LEU A 181 9.34 -15.04 -7.65
CA LEU A 181 10.30 -13.99 -7.29
C LEU A 181 11.76 -14.48 -7.30
N THR A 182 12.03 -15.56 -8.03
CA THR A 182 13.39 -16.07 -8.19
C THR A 182 14.16 -15.18 -9.15
N ARG A 183 15.37 -14.79 -8.77
CA ARG A 183 16.29 -14.06 -9.64
C ARG A 183 16.71 -14.94 -10.82
N ILE A 184 16.54 -14.42 -12.03
CA ILE A 184 16.89 -15.11 -13.28
C ILE A 184 18.00 -14.41 -14.07
N PHE A 185 18.19 -13.11 -13.84
CA PHE A 185 19.27 -12.33 -14.43
C PHE A 185 19.68 -11.19 -13.50
N GLU A 186 20.95 -10.81 -13.57
CA GLU A 186 21.53 -9.67 -12.89
C GLU A 186 22.69 -9.09 -13.68
N LYS A 187 22.75 -7.76 -13.77
CA LYS A 187 23.83 -7.05 -14.45
C LYS A 187 24.04 -5.67 -13.84
N ASP A 188 25.30 -5.28 -13.65
CA ASP A 188 25.65 -3.91 -13.29
C ASP A 188 25.37 -2.97 -14.47
N THR A 189 24.70 -1.85 -14.21
CA THR A 189 24.31 -0.87 -15.24
C THR A 189 25.07 0.45 -15.12
N ASP A 190 26.07 0.53 -14.23
CA ASP A 190 26.92 1.72 -14.06
C ASP A 190 26.10 3.01 -13.88
N GLY A 191 24.97 2.91 -13.17
CA GLY A 191 24.09 4.05 -12.89
C GLY A 191 22.92 4.24 -13.87
N GLN A 192 22.87 3.51 -14.99
CA GLN A 192 21.76 3.62 -15.95
C GLN A 192 20.49 2.92 -15.45
N GLN A 193 19.34 3.57 -15.64
CA GLN A 193 18.02 2.98 -15.45
C GLN A 193 17.58 2.36 -16.78
N THR A 194 17.28 1.06 -16.76
CA THR A 194 17.05 0.22 -17.95
C THR A 194 15.69 -0.49 -17.89
N CYS A 195 15.07 -0.53 -16.72
CA CYS A 195 13.79 -1.17 -16.44
C CYS A 195 12.63 -0.17 -16.38
N GLU A 196 12.76 1.06 -16.86
CA GLU A 196 11.59 1.95 -16.93
C GLU A 196 10.61 1.45 -17.99
N ALA A 197 9.31 1.52 -17.69
CA ALA A 197 8.28 1.33 -18.70
C ALA A 197 8.34 2.55 -19.66
N PRO A 198 8.21 2.34 -20.99
CA PRO A 198 8.12 3.44 -21.94
C PRO A 198 6.88 4.34 -21.71
#